data_AF-A0A0G1QQQ4-F1
#
_entry.id   AF-A0A0G1QQQ4-F1
#
_cell.length_a   1.000
_cell.length_b   1.000
_cell.length_c   1.000
_cell.angle_alpha   90.00
_cell.angle_beta   90.00
_cell.angle_gamma   90.00
#
_symmetry.space_group_name_H-M   'P 1'
#
loop_
_entity.id
_entity.type
_entity.pdbx_description
1 polymer ?
#
loop_
_entity_poly.entity_id
_entity_poly.type
_entity_poly.pdbx_seq_one_letter_code
_entity_poly.pdbx_strand_id
1 'polypeptide(L)'
;AIVLRYQSLTMISGMATAFLGITSALNIGGADKRLYTIALLILFATTTLSLARYIDLTRTDIEKLANKIDELPSLNLNKPIKPPKQDNDYCVEILYISFFIGITLFLLSF
;
A
#
# COMPACT_ATOMS: atom_id res chain seq x y z
N ALA A 1 7.78 0.16 10.79
CA ALA A 1 7.54 -1.07 10.00
C ALA A 1 6.31 -0.97 9.10
N ILE A 2 5.18 -0.45 9.61
CA ILE A 2 3.90 -0.45 8.86
C ILE A 2 3.89 0.48 7.63
N VAL A 3 4.51 1.66 7.73
CA VAL A 3 4.70 2.60 6.60
C VAL A 3 5.44 1.94 5.44
N LEU A 4 6.52 1.22 5.73
CA LEU A 4 7.30 0.48 4.74
C LEU A 4 6.46 -0.62 4.06
N ARG A 5 5.57 -1.30 4.80
CA ARG A 5 4.68 -2.31 4.22
C ARG A 5 3.72 -1.69 3.20
N TYR A 6 3.10 -0.55 3.52
CA TYR A 6 2.24 0.17 2.59
C TYR A 6 3.03 0.73 1.38
N GLN A 7 4.25 1.25 1.61
CA GLN A 7 5.13 1.72 0.54
C GLN A 7 5.47 0.60 -0.45
N SER A 8 5.92 -0.55 0.05
CA SER A 8 6.22 -1.71 -0.78
C SER A 8 4.98 -2.22 -1.52
N LEU A 9 3.84 -2.31 -0.84
CA LEU A 9 2.59 -2.74 -1.45
C LEU A 9 2.14 -1.79 -2.57
N THR A 10 2.25 -0.49 -2.36
CA THR A 10 1.95 0.53 -3.37
C THR A 10 2.85 0.38 -4.59
N MET A 11 4.16 0.20 -4.38
CA MET A 11 5.12 0.05 -5.47
C MET A 11 4.86 -1.20 -6.31
N ILE A 12 4.65 -2.35 -5.65
CA ILE A 12 4.41 -3.62 -6.32
C ILE A 12 3.05 -3.63 -7.04
N SER A 13 1.99 -3.14 -6.39
CA SER A 13 0.65 -3.04 -7.01
C SER A 13 0.62 -2.05 -8.18
N GLY A 14 1.35 -0.94 -8.08
CA GLY A 14 1.53 0.01 -9.19
C GLY A 14 2.23 -0.61 -10.39
N MET A 15 3.32 -1.36 -10.16
CA MET A 15 4.01 -2.10 -11.23
C MET A 15 3.09 -3.14 -11.89
N ALA A 16 2.34 -3.90 -11.09
CA ALA A 16 1.39 -4.90 -11.61
C ALA A 16 0.30 -4.24 -12.46
N THR A 17 -0.27 -3.13 -11.98
CA THR A 17 -1.32 -2.38 -12.70
C THR A 17 -0.80 -1.82 -14.02
N ALA A 18 0.43 -1.29 -14.05
CA ALA A 18 1.07 -0.81 -15.27
C ALA A 18 1.32 -1.96 -16.26
N PHE A 19 1.81 -3.09 -15.77
CA PHE A 19 2.03 -4.29 -16.60
C PHE A 19 0.71 -4.80 -17.19
N LEU A 20 -0.37 -4.84 -16.41
CA LEU A 20 -1.70 -5.08 -16.94
C LEU A 20 -2.01 -4.05 -18.04
N GLY A 21 -2.04 -2.75 -17.76
CA GLY A 21 -2.36 -1.73 -18.78
C GLY A 21 -1.63 -1.92 -20.12
N ILE A 22 -0.34 -2.27 -20.09
CA ILE A 22 0.45 -2.59 -21.30
C ILE A 22 -0.05 -3.86 -22.00
N THR A 23 -0.23 -4.97 -21.28
CA THR A 23 -0.74 -6.22 -21.87
C THR A 23 -2.15 -6.05 -22.47
N SER A 24 -3.00 -5.22 -21.86
CA SER A 24 -4.31 -4.86 -22.43
C SER A 24 -4.16 -4.11 -23.75
N ALA A 25 -3.25 -3.14 -23.80
CA ALA A 25 -3.03 -2.31 -24.99
C ALA A 25 -2.45 -3.10 -26.15
N LEU A 26 -1.59 -4.08 -25.85
CA LEU A 26 -1.00 -4.99 -26.84
C LEU A 26 -1.99 -6.04 -27.37
N ASN A 27 -3.21 -6.08 -26.83
CA ASN A 27 -4.31 -6.92 -27.30
C ASN A 27 -3.87 -8.38 -27.50
N ILE A 28 -3.12 -8.91 -26.51
CA ILE A 28 -2.60 -10.27 -26.52
C ILE A 28 -3.81 -11.22 -26.61
N GLY A 29 -4.04 -11.75 -27.82
CA GLY A 29 -5.26 -12.46 -28.18
C GLY A 29 -5.49 -13.68 -27.30
N GLY A 30 -6.73 -13.88 -26.85
CA GLY A 30 -7.15 -15.00 -26.01
C GLY A 30 -7.64 -14.58 -24.62
N ALA A 31 -7.36 -13.35 -24.18
CA ALA A 31 -7.70 -12.93 -22.83
C ALA A 31 -9.23 -12.78 -22.60
N ASP A 32 -9.76 -13.39 -21.53
CA ASP A 32 -11.13 -13.12 -21.07
C ASP A 32 -11.22 -11.68 -20.56
N LYS A 33 -11.78 -10.80 -21.39
CA LYS A 33 -11.95 -9.36 -21.11
C LYS A 33 -12.64 -9.08 -19.79
N ARG A 34 -13.53 -9.95 -19.31
CA ARG A 34 -14.23 -9.74 -18.03
C ARG A 34 -13.28 -9.98 -16.86
N LEU A 35 -12.63 -11.13 -16.82
CA LEU A 35 -11.66 -11.47 -15.77
C LEU A 35 -10.51 -10.47 -15.74
N TYR A 36 -10.03 -10.10 -16.92
CA TYR A 36 -9.01 -9.08 -17.10
C TYR A 36 -9.40 -7.73 -16.51
N THR A 37 -10.61 -7.24 -16.83
CA THR A 37 -11.11 -5.95 -16.32
C THR A 37 -11.29 -5.98 -14.80
N ILE A 38 -11.80 -7.08 -14.26
CA ILE A 38 -11.95 -7.25 -12.81
C ILE A 38 -10.57 -7.24 -12.13
N ALA A 39 -9.59 -7.96 -12.68
CA ALA A 39 -8.22 -7.97 -12.17
C ALA A 39 -7.60 -6.56 -12.16
N LEU A 40 -7.78 -5.81 -13.25
CA LEU A 40 -7.31 -4.43 -13.36
C LEU A 40 -7.95 -3.53 -12.29
N LEU A 41 -9.26 -3.61 -12.08
CA LEU A 41 -9.96 -2.82 -11.07
C LEU A 41 -9.48 -3.14 -9.65
N ILE A 42 -9.29 -4.42 -9.33
CA ILE A 42 -8.80 -4.83 -8.01
C ILE A 42 -7.38 -4.34 -7.75
N LEU A 43 -6.47 -4.50 -8.73
CA LEU A 43 -5.09 -4.04 -8.61
C LEU A 43 -5.00 -2.52 -8.54
N PHE A 44 -5.80 -1.81 -9.33
CA PHE A 44 -5.89 -0.36 -9.28
C PHE A 44 -6.40 0.12 -7.92
N ALA A 45 -7.51 -0.43 -7.42
CA ALA A 45 -8.05 -0.10 -6.10
C ALA A 45 -7.05 -0.37 -4.97
N THR A 46 -6.34 -1.50 -5.04
CA THR A 46 -5.28 -1.86 -4.09
C THR A 46 -4.15 -0.83 -4.11
N THR A 47 -3.72 -0.40 -5.30
CA THR A 47 -2.68 0.62 -5.48
C THR A 47 -3.11 1.96 -4.88
N THR A 48 -4.33 2.42 -5.18
CA THR A 48 -4.83 3.70 -4.67
C THR A 48 -5.02 3.70 -3.16
N LEU A 49 -5.59 2.63 -2.59
CA LEU A 49 -5.81 2.52 -1.14
C LEU A 49 -4.50 2.41 -0.37
N SER A 50 -3.54 1.62 -0.87
CA SER A 50 -2.21 1.51 -0.25
C SER A 50 -1.45 2.83 -0.31
N LEU A 51 -1.52 3.57 -1.43
CA LEU A 51 -0.93 4.89 -1.56
C LEU A 51 -1.56 5.91 -0.60
N ALA A 52 -2.89 5.93 -0.50
CA ALA A 52 -3.60 6.83 0.41
C ALA A 52 -3.20 6.59 1.86
N ARG A 53 -3.13 5.32 2.29
CA ARG A 53 -2.67 4.94 3.63
C ARG A 53 -1.21 5.28 3.87
N TYR A 54 -0.34 5.06 2.88
CA TYR A 54 1.06 5.44 2.98
C TYR A 54 1.24 6.95 3.22
N ILE A 55 0.50 7.79 2.49
CA ILE A 55 0.54 9.25 2.65
C ILE A 55 0.02 9.66 4.03
N ASP A 56 -1.11 9.10 4.46
CA ASP A 56 -1.75 9.41 5.74
C ASP A 56 -0.86 9.07 6.95
N LEU A 57 -0.25 7.88 6.93
CA LEU A 57 0.70 7.47 7.98
C LEU A 57 1.97 8.32 7.97
N THR A 58 2.50 8.63 6.78
CA THR A 58 3.68 9.49 6.65
C THR A 58 3.41 10.88 7.20
N ARG A 59 2.25 11.46 6.90
CA ARG A 59 1.81 12.74 7.46
C ARG A 59 1.74 12.68 8.99
N THR A 60 1.11 11.64 9.53
CA THR A 60 1.00 11.44 10.98
C THR A 60 2.38 11.33 11.64
N ASP A 61 3.33 10.62 11.01
CA ASP A 61 4.69 10.50 11.53
C ASP A 61 5.46 11.83 11.48
N ILE A 62 5.26 12.64 10.43
CA ILE A 62 5.82 13.99 10.33
C ILE A 62 5.25 14.90 11.42
N GLU A 63 3.93 14.90 11.63
CA GLU A 63 3.28 15.71 12.68
C GLU A 63 3.77 15.29 14.07
N LYS A 64 3.87 13.98 14.35
CA LYS A 64 4.46 13.47 15.61
C LYS A 64 5.91 13.88 15.78
N LEU A 65 6.70 13.87 14.71
CA LEU A 65 8.10 14.29 14.75
C LEU A 65 8.21 15.79 15.05
N ALA A 66 7.42 16.62 14.37
CA ALA A 66 7.36 18.05 14.60
C ALA A 66 7.00 18.38 16.05
N ASN A 67 5.95 17.75 16.61
CA ASN A 67 5.57 17.92 18.00
C ASN A 67 6.69 17.52 18.98
N LYS A 68 7.42 16.43 18.71
CA LYS A 68 8.56 16.02 19.53
C LYS A 68 9.74 16.99 19.44
N ILE A 69 9.94 17.63 18.29
CA ILE A 69 10.96 18.66 18.09
C ILE A 69 10.61 19.94 18.86
N ASP A 70 9.33 20.31 18.89
CA ASP A 70 8.88 21.46 19.68
C ASP A 70 8.93 21.19 21.19
N GLU A 71 8.79 19.93 21.63
CA GLU A 71 8.88 19.53 23.03
C GLU A 71 10.32 19.34 23.54
N LEU A 72 11.31 19.16 22.64
CA LEU A 72 12.73 18.95 22.96
C LEU A 72 13.36 19.99 23.91
N PRO A 73 13.06 21.31 23.84
CA PRO A 73 13.62 22.29 24.78
C PRO A 73 13.17 22.09 26.23
N SER A 74 12.08 21.34 26.45
CA SER A 74 11.47 21.09 27.76
C SER A 74 11.64 19.66 28.26
N LEU A 75 12.34 18.81 27.49
CA LEU A 75 12.40 17.37 27.76
C LEU A 75 13.36 17.04 28.91
N ASN A 76 12.82 16.47 29.97
CA ASN A 76 13.58 15.97 31.11
C ASN A 76 14.29 14.65 30.71
N LEU A 77 15.59 14.72 30.39
CA LEU A 77 16.43 13.60 29.92
C LEU A 77 16.50 12.39 30.86
N ASN A 78 16.04 12.54 32.10
CA ASN A 78 15.99 11.47 33.11
C ASN A 78 14.76 10.56 33.01
N LYS A 79 13.80 10.80 32.10
CA LYS A 79 12.63 9.93 31.93
C LYS A 79 12.94 8.79 30.93
N PRO A 80 12.59 7.53 31.27
CA PRO A 80 12.77 6.40 30.35
C PRO A 80 11.89 6.58 29.11
N ILE A 81 12.51 6.44 27.94
CA ILE A 81 11.83 6.48 26.65
C ILE A 81 10.94 5.25 26.57
N LYS A 82 9.62 5.45 26.58
CA LYS A 82 8.67 4.34 26.40
C LYS A 82 8.80 3.77 24.98
N PRO A 83 8.78 2.45 24.80
CA PRO A 83 8.80 1.85 23.48
C PRO A 83 7.55 2.28 22.70
N PRO A 84 7.67 2.47 21.36
CA PRO A 84 6.51 2.76 20.52
C PRO A 84 5.50 1.62 20.62
N LYS A 85 4.23 1.97 20.87
CA LYS A 85 3.13 1.00 20.80
C LYS A 85 3.03 0.49 19.36
N GLN A 86 3.02 -0.81 19.20
CA GLN A 86 2.85 -1.48 17.92
C GLN A 86 1.35 -1.48 17.60
N ASP A 87 0.90 -0.55 16.75
CA ASP A 87 -0.44 -0.59 16.21
C ASP A 87 -0.52 -1.72 15.17
N ASN A 88 -1.38 -2.71 15.44
CA ASN A 88 -1.75 -3.73 14.47
C ASN A 88 -2.78 -3.13 13.51
N ASP A 89 -2.34 -2.72 12.33
CA ASP A 89 -3.23 -2.29 11.25
C ASP A 89 -3.53 -3.46 10.30
N TYR A 90 -4.68 -4.11 10.51
CA TYR A 90 -5.18 -5.21 9.68
C TYR A 90 -5.49 -4.83 8.24
N CYS A 91 -5.53 -3.52 7.93
CA CYS A 91 -5.82 -3.04 6.58
C CYS A 91 -4.70 -3.42 5.59
N VAL A 92 -3.45 -3.52 6.05
CA VAL A 92 -2.33 -3.99 5.21
C VAL A 92 -2.60 -5.41 4.73
N GLU A 93 -2.99 -6.33 5.62
CA GLU A 93 -3.23 -7.73 5.30
C GLU A 93 -4.38 -7.89 4.31
N ILE A 94 -5.46 -7.13 4.47
CA ILE A 94 -6.61 -7.13 3.55
C ILE A 94 -6.17 -6.69 2.14
N LEU A 95 -5.33 -5.66 2.05
CA LEU A 95 -4.82 -5.18 0.76
C LEU A 95 -3.86 -6.19 0.11
N TYR A 96 -3.06 -6.93 0.89
CA TYR A 96 -2.26 -8.04 0.35
C TYR A 96 -3.11 -9.17 -0.21
N ILE A 97 -4.19 -9.54 0.48
CA ILE A 97 -5.14 -10.55 -0.01
C ILE A 97 -5.79 -10.06 -1.32
N SER A 98 -6.22 -8.78 -1.35
CA SER A 98 -6.81 -8.17 -2.53
C SER A 98 -5.84 -8.15 -3.71
N PHE A 99 -4.57 -7.78 -3.46
CA PHE A 99 -3.50 -7.85 -4.45
C PHE A 99 -3.37 -9.25 -5.04
N PHE A 100 -3.30 -10.27 -4.18
CA PHE A 100 -3.14 -11.65 -4.61
C PHE A 100 -4.31 -12.12 -5.48
N ILE A 101 -5.55 -11.80 -5.08
CA ILE A 101 -6.75 -12.09 -5.88
C ILE A 101 -6.67 -11.43 -7.26
N GLY A 102 -6.24 -10.16 -7.32
CA GLY A 102 -6.06 -9.43 -8.58
C GLY A 102 -5.06 -10.11 -9.52
N ILE A 103 -3.91 -10.55 -8.99
CA ILE A 103 -2.91 -11.30 -9.77
C ILE A 103 -3.45 -12.65 -10.24
N THR A 104 -4.14 -13.40 -9.37
CA THR A 104 -4.72 -14.70 -9.76
C THR A 104 -5.76 -14.55 -10.87
N LEU A 105 -6.65 -13.55 -10.79
CA LEU A 105 -7.64 -13.28 -11.83
C LEU A 105 -7.00 -12.88 -13.16
N PHE A 106 -5.91 -12.10 -13.10
CA PHE A 106 -5.13 -11.76 -14.28
C PHE A 106 -4.52 -13.01 -14.93
N LEU A 107 -3.91 -13.90 -14.15
CA LEU A 107 -3.33 -15.15 -14.66
C LEU A 107 -4.39 -16.09 -15.26
N LEU A 108 -5.57 -16.18 -14.64
CA LEU A 108 -6.70 -16.97 -15.16
C LEU A 108 -7.35 -16.35 -16.40
N SER A 109 -7.06 -15.08 -16.71
CA SER A 109 -7.62 -14.43 -17.89
C SER A 109 -6.94 -14.87 -19.18
N PHE A 110 -5.74 -15.45 -19.12
CA PHE A 110 -4.97 -15.97 -20.26
C PHE A 110 -5.09 -17.49 -20.38
#